data_AF-A0A4V1J4B3-F1
#
_entry.id   AF-A0A4V1J4B3-F1
#
_cell.length_a   1.000
_cell.length_b   1.000
_cell.length_c   1.000
_cell.angle_alpha   90.00
_cell.angle_beta   90.00
_cell.angle_gamma   90.00
#
_symmetry.space_group_name_H-M   'P 1'
#
loop_
_entity.id
_entity.type
_entity.pdbx_description
1 polymer ?
#
loop_
_entity_poly.entity_id
_entity_poly.type
_entity_poly.pdbx_seq_one_letter_code
_entity_poly.pdbx_strand_id
1 'polypeptide(L)'
;MLASAEFPADYINACVGSVLHLLRVMENYLGVTLPFRFNLKGADTVIYPNWTHSNEREVPLYLTDYNLERFIIGLSMMSFDILYVCYIQAVDIPLDSITQSATNIRKACLNLVTEGPR
;
A
#
# COMPACT_ATOMS: atom_id res chain seq x y z
N MET A 1 -10.48 1.52 24.97
CA MET A 1 -9.16 2.12 25.22
C MET A 1 -8.30 1.66 24.04
N LEU A 2 -8.15 2.52 23.03
CA LEU A 2 -7.50 2.17 21.76
C LEU A 2 -5.98 2.07 22.00
N ALA A 3 -5.41 0.95 21.59
CA ALA A 3 -4.01 0.62 21.78
C ALA A 3 -3.09 1.60 21.04
N SER A 4 -1.99 1.98 21.66
CA SER A 4 -0.91 2.72 21.00
C SER A 4 -0.19 1.80 20.02
N ALA A 5 -0.12 2.18 18.75
CA ALA A 5 0.50 1.41 17.68
C ALA A 5 1.96 0.99 17.99
N GLU A 6 2.29 -0.29 17.81
CA GLU A 6 3.63 -0.88 18.02
C GLU A 6 4.71 -0.26 17.10
N PHE A 7 4.30 0.28 15.95
CA PHE A 7 5.18 0.95 15.00
C PHE A 7 4.73 2.40 14.76
N PRO A 8 5.66 3.38 14.82
CA PRO A 8 5.36 4.76 14.45
C PRO A 8 4.83 4.86 13.03
N ALA A 9 3.88 5.76 12.78
CA ALA A 9 3.33 6.01 11.44
C ALA A 9 4.45 6.30 10.41
N ASP A 10 5.50 7.02 10.83
CA ASP A 10 6.68 7.31 10.01
C ASP A 10 7.41 6.05 9.53
N TYR A 11 7.49 5.02 10.38
CA TYR A 11 8.10 3.74 10.00
C TYR A 11 7.27 3.05 8.92
N ILE A 12 5.95 3.00 9.10
CA ILE A 12 5.03 2.42 8.10
C ILE A 12 5.12 3.20 6.78
N ASN A 13 5.13 4.53 6.85
CA ASN A 13 5.25 5.40 5.68
C ASN A 13 6.57 5.19 4.93
N ALA A 14 7.67 5.01 5.65
CA ALA A 14 8.97 4.69 5.05
C ALA A 14 8.97 3.32 4.36
N CYS A 15 8.34 2.30 4.97
CA CYS A 15 8.18 0.98 4.34
C CYS A 15 7.36 1.06 3.05
N VAL A 16 6.20 1.73 3.08
CA VAL A 16 5.35 1.93 1.89
C VAL A 16 6.12 2.68 0.80
N GLY A 17 6.83 3.76 1.16
CA GLY A 17 7.67 4.51 0.23
C GLY A 17 8.72 3.63 -0.45
N SER A 18 9.38 2.74 0.30
CA SER A 18 10.37 1.79 -0.24
C SER A 18 9.75 0.82 -1.25
N VAL A 19 8.56 0.28 -0.96
CA VAL A 19 7.82 -0.59 -1.88
C VAL A 19 7.43 0.14 -3.16
N LEU A 20 6.98 1.39 -3.06
CA LEU A 20 6.63 2.20 -4.23
C LEU A 20 7.85 2.54 -5.10
N HIS A 21 9.02 2.77 -4.48
CA HIS A 21 10.27 2.91 -5.22
C HIS A 21 10.59 1.65 -6.02
N LEU A 22 10.43 0.46 -5.44
CA LEU A 22 10.62 -0.81 -6.15
C LEU A 22 9.61 -0.98 -7.28
N LEU A 23 8.33 -0.68 -7.05
CA LEU A 23 7.30 -0.70 -8.08
C LEU A 23 7.62 0.24 -9.24
N ARG A 24 8.12 1.45 -8.96
CA ARG A 24 8.55 2.40 -10.00
C ARG A 24 9.71 1.84 -10.82
N VAL A 25 10.68 1.19 -10.18
CA VAL A 25 11.79 0.53 -10.88
C VAL A 25 11.26 -0.60 -11.76
N MET A 26 10.34 -1.44 -11.26
CA MET A 26 9.73 -2.52 -12.05
C MET A 26 8.92 -1.99 -13.24
N GLU A 27 8.11 -0.93 -13.04
CA GLU A 27 7.36 -0.26 -14.11
C GLU A 27 8.30 0.15 -15.26
N ASN A 28 9.40 0.86 -14.93
CA ASN A 28 10.37 1.31 -15.91
C ASN A 28 11.17 0.16 -16.55
N TYR A 29 11.56 -0.84 -15.77
CA TYR A 29 12.34 -1.98 -16.25
C TYR A 29 11.54 -2.85 -17.24
N LEU A 30 10.27 -3.10 -16.92
CA LEU A 30 9.38 -3.92 -17.76
C LEU A 30 8.76 -3.13 -18.92
N GLY A 31 8.86 -1.79 -18.92
CA GLY A 31 8.25 -0.94 -19.94
C GLY A 31 6.72 -1.00 -19.93
N VAL A 32 6.12 -1.32 -18.80
CA VAL A 32 4.66 -1.41 -18.63
C VAL A 32 4.11 -0.16 -17.96
N THR A 33 2.81 0.06 -18.11
CA THR A 33 2.12 1.15 -17.41
C THR A 33 1.23 0.53 -16.34
N LEU A 34 1.40 0.98 -15.09
CA LEU A 34 0.61 0.46 -13.98
C LEU A 34 -0.87 0.93 -14.05
N PRO A 35 -1.82 0.10 -13.61
CA PRO A 35 -3.23 0.48 -13.46
C PRO A 35 -3.43 1.71 -12.58
N PHE A 36 -2.66 1.83 -11.49
CA PHE A 36 -2.66 3.00 -10.63
C PHE A 36 -1.34 3.74 -10.73
N ARG A 37 -1.42 5.07 -10.83
CA ARG A 37 -0.25 5.95 -10.78
C ARG A 37 -0.08 6.49 -9.38
N PHE A 38 1.17 6.68 -8.99
CA PHE A 38 1.51 7.28 -7.71
C PHE A 38 2.52 8.40 -7.86
N ASN A 39 2.41 9.39 -6.97
CA ASN A 39 3.31 10.52 -6.90
C ASN A 39 4.09 10.46 -5.58
N LEU A 40 5.40 10.20 -5.70
CA LEU A 40 6.31 10.11 -4.56
C LEU A 40 6.65 11.52 -4.09
N LYS A 41 5.92 12.01 -3.09
CA LYS A 41 6.19 13.30 -2.42
C LYS A 41 6.68 13.08 -0.99
N GLY A 42 7.54 12.08 -0.77
CA GLY A 42 8.00 11.72 0.57
C GLY A 42 6.83 11.36 1.48
N ALA A 43 6.60 12.17 2.51
CA ALA A 43 5.51 12.00 3.48
C ALA A 43 4.11 12.14 2.88
N ASP A 44 3.95 12.87 1.77
CA ASP A 44 2.63 13.14 1.15
C ASP A 44 2.39 12.29 -0.11
N THR A 45 2.79 11.02 -0.06
CA THR A 45 2.66 10.12 -1.21
C THR A 45 1.19 9.78 -1.47
N VAL A 46 0.76 9.93 -2.72
CA VAL A 46 -0.62 9.67 -3.15
C VAL A 46 -0.66 8.69 -4.32
N ILE A 47 -1.75 7.93 -4.41
CA ILE A 47 -2.07 7.01 -5.50
C ILE A 47 -3.43 7.34 -6.10
N TYR A 48 -3.57 7.16 -7.41
CA TYR A 48 -4.79 7.43 -8.14
C TYR A 48 -4.88 6.56 -9.38
N PRO A 49 -6.08 6.28 -9.90
CA PRO A 49 -6.21 5.43 -11.06
C PRO A 49 -5.67 6.10 -12.33
N ASN A 50 -4.98 5.34 -13.18
CA ASN A 50 -4.36 5.87 -14.40
C ASN A 50 -5.39 6.25 -15.48
N TRP A 51 -6.60 5.68 -15.42
CA TRP A 51 -7.67 5.92 -16.39
C TRP A 51 -8.53 7.15 -16.07
N THR A 52 -8.23 7.90 -15.02
CA THR A 52 -8.95 9.13 -14.66
C THR A 52 -8.05 10.34 -14.82
N HIS A 53 -8.57 11.38 -15.47
CA HIS A 53 -7.92 12.68 -15.63
C HIS A 53 -8.22 13.63 -14.46
N SER A 54 -8.96 13.20 -13.44
CA SER A 54 -9.31 14.01 -12.27
C SER A 54 -8.45 13.63 -11.05
N ASN A 55 -7.85 14.65 -10.42
CA ASN A 55 -7.15 14.53 -9.14
C ASN A 55 -8.10 14.29 -7.95
N GLU A 56 -9.43 14.34 -8.17
CA GLU A 56 -10.43 14.09 -7.12
C GLU A 56 -10.41 12.65 -6.59
N ARG A 57 -9.72 11.73 -7.28
CA ARG A 57 -9.55 10.34 -6.86
C ARG A 57 -8.17 10.04 -6.27
N GLU A 58 -7.41 11.06 -5.90
CA GLU A 58 -6.19 10.87 -5.13
C GLU A 58 -6.49 10.28 -3.74
N VAL A 59 -5.79 9.21 -3.42
CA VAL A 59 -5.88 8.50 -2.15
C VAL A 59 -4.50 8.53 -1.49
N PRO A 60 -4.41 8.88 -0.19
CA PRO A 60 -3.14 8.87 0.53
C PRO A 60 -2.56 7.44 0.61
N LEU A 61 -1.26 7.34 0.41
CA LEU A 61 -0.43 6.16 0.67
C LEU A 61 0.51 6.39 1.87
N TYR A 62 0.11 7.29 2.76
CA TYR A 62 0.73 7.53 4.04
C TYR A 62 -0.33 7.42 5.14
N LEU A 63 0.07 6.92 6.30
CA LEU A 63 -0.76 6.76 7.48
C LEU A 63 -0.59 7.98 8.39
N THR A 64 -1.71 8.50 8.86
CA THR A 64 -1.85 9.45 9.97
C THR A 64 -2.98 8.98 10.88
N ASP A 65 -3.13 9.61 12.05
CA ASP A 65 -4.18 9.28 13.02
C ASP A 65 -5.61 9.48 12.46
N TYR A 66 -5.75 10.19 11.33
CA TYR A 66 -7.05 10.64 10.80
C TYR A 66 -7.40 10.06 9.44
N ASN A 67 -6.53 9.27 8.82
CA ASN A 67 -6.70 8.85 7.42
C ASN A 67 -6.68 7.33 7.19
N LEU A 68 -6.75 6.52 8.25
CA LEU A 68 -6.62 5.05 8.19
C LEU A 68 -7.45 4.39 7.08
N GLU A 69 -8.73 4.73 6.96
CA GLU A 69 -9.62 4.14 5.94
C GLU A 69 -9.12 4.46 4.52
N ARG A 70 -8.78 5.72 4.26
CA ARG A 70 -8.25 6.14 2.96
C ARG A 70 -6.88 5.52 2.70
N PHE A 71 -6.02 5.41 3.71
CA PHE A 71 -4.74 4.72 3.62
C PHE A 71 -4.91 3.25 3.21
N ILE A 72 -5.88 2.53 3.79
CA ILE A 72 -6.19 1.13 3.42
C ILE A 72 -6.63 1.03 1.95
N ILE A 73 -7.43 1.98 1.47
CA ILE A 73 -7.81 2.05 0.05
C ILE A 73 -6.56 2.22 -0.82
N GLY A 74 -5.66 3.13 -0.45
CA GLY A 74 -4.40 3.34 -1.15
C GLY A 74 -3.53 2.09 -1.18
N LEU A 75 -3.40 1.41 -0.04
CA LEU A 75 -2.66 0.15 0.09
C LEU A 75 -3.26 -0.96 -0.78
N SER A 76 -4.58 -0.99 -0.93
CA SER A 76 -5.28 -1.92 -1.80
C SER A 76 -4.98 -1.66 -3.28
N MET A 77 -4.93 -0.38 -3.69
CA MET A 77 -4.52 0.01 -5.05
C MET A 77 -3.07 -0.38 -5.33
N MET A 78 -2.14 -0.11 -4.41
CA MET A 78 -0.74 -0.53 -4.53
C MET A 78 -0.60 -2.06 -4.61
N SER A 79 -1.38 -2.79 -3.82
CA SER A 79 -1.39 -4.26 -3.86
C SER A 79 -1.91 -4.78 -5.21
N PHE A 80 -2.90 -4.11 -5.81
CA PHE A 80 -3.37 -4.45 -7.14
C PHE A 80 -2.27 -4.24 -8.19
N ASP A 81 -1.50 -3.16 -8.13
CA ASP A 81 -0.37 -2.95 -9.04
C ASP A 81 0.69 -4.05 -8.92
N ILE A 82 0.99 -4.51 -7.69
CA ILE A 82 1.90 -5.65 -7.47
C ILE A 82 1.36 -6.91 -8.16
N LEU A 83 0.07 -7.23 -7.95
CA LEU A 83 -0.57 -8.38 -8.58
C LEU A 83 -0.60 -8.26 -10.11
N TYR A 84 -0.83 -7.05 -10.63
CA TYR A 84 -0.78 -6.78 -12.06
C TYR A 84 0.62 -7.06 -12.63
N VAL A 85 1.67 -6.61 -11.94
CA VAL A 85 3.07 -6.87 -12.32
C VAL A 85 3.40 -8.37 -12.31
N CYS A 86 2.88 -9.13 -11.34
CA CYS A 86 3.02 -10.59 -11.33
C CYS A 86 2.27 -11.23 -12.51
N TYR A 87 1.04 -10.80 -12.76
CA TYR A 87 0.19 -11.31 -13.83
C TYR A 87 0.83 -11.15 -15.22
N ILE A 88 1.35 -9.97 -15.54
CA ILE A 88 1.99 -9.71 -16.85
C ILE A 88 3.29 -10.50 -17.06
N GLN A 89 3.94 -10.93 -15.97
CA GLN A 89 5.15 -11.77 -16.01
C GLN A 89 4.81 -13.27 -16.01
N ALA A 90 3.52 -13.62 -16.09
CA ALA A 90 3.03 -14.99 -15.97
C ALA A 90 3.53 -15.70 -14.69
N VAL A 91 3.69 -14.93 -13.61
CA VAL A 91 4.01 -15.49 -12.29
C VAL A 91 2.75 -16.17 -11.76
N ASP A 92 2.84 -17.49 -11.56
CA ASP A 92 1.79 -18.24 -10.89
C ASP A 92 1.84 -17.93 -9.39
N ILE A 93 0.72 -17.44 -8.84
CA ILE A 93 0.60 -17.10 -7.42
C ILE A 93 -0.27 -18.19 -6.76
N PRO A 94 0.31 -19.09 -5.95
CA PRO A 94 -0.47 -20.07 -5.22
C PRO A 94 -1.52 -19.40 -4.33
N LEU A 95 -2.74 -19.92 -4.32
CA LEU A 95 -3.85 -19.37 -3.52
C LEU A 95 -3.51 -19.28 -2.02
N ASP A 96 -2.71 -20.23 -1.51
CA ASP A 96 -2.25 -20.25 -0.12
C ASP A 96 -1.43 -19.01 0.22
N SER A 97 -0.66 -18.46 -0.73
CA SER A 97 0.14 -17.25 -0.55
C SER A 97 -0.71 -15.98 -0.42
N ILE A 98 -1.91 -15.96 -1.01
CA ILE A 98 -2.83 -14.80 -0.94
C ILE A 98 -3.36 -14.64 0.49
N THR A 99 -3.76 -15.73 1.13
CA THR A 99 -4.24 -15.70 2.52
C THR A 99 -3.15 -15.24 3.49
N GLN A 100 -1.89 -15.58 3.20
CA GLN A 100 -0.74 -15.11 3.98
C GLN A 100 -0.57 -13.60 3.89
N SER A 101 -0.68 -13.00 2.69
CA SER A 101 -0.60 -11.54 2.52
C SER A 101 -1.73 -10.81 3.23
N ALA A 102 -2.99 -11.26 3.07
CA ALA A 102 -4.13 -10.67 3.76
C ALA A 102 -4.03 -10.82 5.28
N THR A 103 -3.54 -11.97 5.76
CA THR A 103 -3.29 -12.22 7.18
C THR A 103 -2.17 -11.33 7.71
N ASN A 104 -1.10 -11.12 6.95
CA ASN A 104 0.02 -10.27 7.35
C ASN A 104 -0.40 -8.80 7.41
N ILE A 105 -1.19 -8.31 6.44
CA ILE A 105 -1.77 -6.96 6.46
C ILE A 105 -2.73 -6.83 7.65
N ARG A 106 -3.62 -7.80 7.85
CA ARG A 106 -4.57 -7.81 8.98
C ARG A 106 -3.85 -7.83 10.33
N LYS A 107 -2.78 -8.61 10.48
CA LYS A 107 -1.94 -8.61 11.70
C LYS A 107 -1.28 -7.26 11.91
N ALA A 108 -0.70 -6.67 10.87
CA ALA A 108 -0.13 -5.32 10.94
C ALA A 108 -1.19 -4.28 11.35
N CYS A 109 -2.43 -4.39 10.86
CA CYS A 109 -3.52 -3.48 11.21
C CYS A 109 -4.17 -3.78 12.57
N LEU A 110 -4.31 -5.04 13.00
CA LEU A 110 -4.96 -5.41 14.27
C LEU A 110 -4.02 -5.30 15.47
N ASN A 111 -2.71 -5.42 15.26
CA ASN A 111 -1.73 -5.03 16.26
C ASN A 111 -1.79 -3.52 16.55
N LEU A 112 -2.46 -2.71 15.72
CA LEU A 112 -2.79 -1.31 16.05
C LEU A 112 -3.94 -1.17 17.07
N VAL A 113 -4.67 -2.25 17.40
CA VAL A 113 -5.96 -2.15 18.12
C VAL A 113 -5.94 -2.79 19.53
N THR A 114 -4.96 -3.65 19.87
CA THR A 114 -5.14 -4.65 20.96
C THR A 114 -4.35 -4.50 22.29
N GLU A 115 -3.46 -3.54 22.49
CA GLU A 115 -2.73 -3.38 23.78
C GLU A 115 -3.23 -2.22 24.68
N GLY A 116 -3.90 -2.58 25.78
CA GLY A 116 -4.15 -1.75 26.97
C GLY A 116 -3.10 -2.04 28.09
N PRO A 117 -3.01 -1.17 29.12
CA PRO A 117 -1.77 -0.88 29.84
C PRO A 117 -1.36 -1.98 30.83
N ARG A 118 -0.06 -2.28 30.88
CA ARG A 118 0.64 -2.87 32.04
C ARG A 118 1.64 -1.87 32.58
#